data_AF-A0A3C2ADX1-F1
#
_entry.id   AF-A0A3C2ADX1-F1
#
_cell.length_a   1.000
_cell.length_b   1.000
_cell.length_c   1.000
_cell.angle_alpha   90.00
_cell.angle_beta   90.00
_cell.angle_gamma   90.00
#
_symmetry.space_group_name_H-M   'P 1'
#
loop_
_entity.id
_entity.type
_entity.pdbx_description
1 polymer ?
#
loop_
_entity_poly.entity_id
_entity_poly.type
_entity_poly.pdbx_seq_one_letter_code
_entity_poly.pdbx_strand_id
1 'polypeptide(L)'
;LASVKGSAEKLKTDTAAKKEEAKRNAIASMEEANGAIANAKAMLEKAPKGKESKSDIEAMTGDVKGLEDSLPDVQKSIDGEDYEGAVSKAKSIKEKADAVSSQVQQAIEKVEAAKKAKGKKKSKK
;
A
#
# COMPACT_ATOMS: atom_id res chain seq x y z
N LEU A 1 -15.65 -1.28 -48.88
CA LEU A 1 -16.60 -1.31 -47.73
C LEU A 1 -16.49 -2.57 -46.87
N ALA A 2 -15.75 -3.62 -47.26
CA ALA A 2 -15.59 -4.84 -46.44
C ALA A 2 -14.64 -4.69 -45.23
N SER A 3 -13.69 -3.74 -45.27
CA SER A 3 -12.67 -3.59 -44.21
C SER A 3 -13.21 -2.98 -42.90
N VAL A 4 -14.34 -2.28 -42.93
CA VAL A 4 -14.93 -1.64 -41.73
C VAL A 4 -15.66 -2.65 -40.83
N LYS A 5 -16.30 -3.69 -41.40
CA LYS A 5 -16.99 -4.72 -40.60
C LYS A 5 -16.01 -5.58 -39.79
N GLY A 6 -14.91 -6.01 -40.41
CA GLY A 6 -13.85 -6.76 -39.72
C GLY A 6 -13.16 -5.97 -38.61
N SER A 7 -12.99 -4.65 -38.78
CA SER A 7 -12.47 -3.77 -37.73
C SER A 7 -13.45 -3.60 -36.57
N ALA A 8 -14.75 -3.48 -36.84
CA ALA A 8 -15.77 -3.31 -35.78
C ALA A 8 -15.92 -4.56 -34.89
N GLU A 9 -15.81 -5.76 -35.46
CA GLU A 9 -15.85 -7.01 -34.69
C GLU A 9 -14.56 -7.24 -33.90
N LYS A 10 -13.39 -6.94 -34.48
CA LYS A 10 -12.12 -6.94 -33.72
C LYS A 10 -12.13 -5.91 -32.60
N LEU A 11 -12.60 -4.70 -32.85
CA LEU A 11 -12.67 -3.66 -31.80
C LEU A 11 -13.52 -4.11 -30.63
N LYS A 12 -14.63 -4.80 -30.86
CA LYS A 12 -15.49 -5.33 -29.78
C LYS A 12 -14.78 -6.43 -28.96
N THR A 13 -14.11 -7.38 -29.61
CA THR A 13 -13.37 -8.43 -28.89
C THR A 13 -12.14 -7.90 -28.17
N ASP A 14 -11.42 -6.97 -28.79
CA ASP A 14 -10.24 -6.31 -28.22
C ASP A 14 -10.61 -5.45 -27.00
N THR A 15 -11.78 -4.78 -27.04
CA THR A 15 -12.28 -4.01 -25.89
C THR A 15 -12.67 -4.91 -24.72
N ALA A 16 -13.30 -6.06 -24.99
CA ALA A 16 -13.63 -7.03 -23.95
C ALA A 16 -12.37 -7.65 -23.32
N ALA A 17 -11.38 -8.03 -24.14
CA ALA A 17 -10.10 -8.53 -23.67
C ALA A 17 -9.34 -7.49 -22.84
N LYS A 18 -9.29 -6.23 -23.29
CA LYS A 18 -8.69 -5.12 -22.54
C LYS A 18 -9.42 -4.82 -21.24
N LYS A 19 -10.75 -4.91 -21.19
CA LYS A 19 -11.51 -4.77 -19.95
C LYS A 19 -11.17 -5.89 -18.96
N GLU A 20 -11.07 -7.12 -19.42
CA GLU A 20 -10.68 -8.24 -18.54
C GLU A 20 -9.24 -8.09 -18.04
N GLU A 21 -8.31 -7.68 -18.91
CA GLU A 21 -6.93 -7.39 -18.53
C GLU A 21 -6.84 -6.24 -17.53
N ALA A 22 -7.55 -5.14 -17.77
CA ALA A 22 -7.62 -4.00 -16.86
C ALA A 22 -8.19 -4.40 -15.49
N LYS A 23 -9.25 -5.23 -15.47
CA LYS A 23 -9.81 -5.80 -14.23
C LYS A 23 -8.79 -6.65 -13.49
N ARG A 24 -8.10 -7.55 -14.19
CA ARG A 24 -7.04 -8.38 -13.59
C ARG A 24 -5.91 -7.53 -13.02
N ASN A 25 -5.48 -6.50 -13.75
CA ASN A 25 -4.44 -5.58 -13.31
C ASN A 25 -4.86 -4.76 -12.08
N ALA A 26 -6.12 -4.32 -12.03
CA ALA A 26 -6.68 -3.62 -10.87
C ALA A 26 -6.76 -4.53 -9.64
N ILE A 27 -7.22 -5.77 -9.80
CA ILE A 27 -7.24 -6.78 -8.73
C ILE A 27 -5.82 -7.06 -8.24
N ALA A 28 -4.87 -7.30 -9.16
CA ALA A 28 -3.48 -7.54 -8.81
C ALA A 28 -2.89 -6.34 -8.04
N SER A 29 -3.13 -5.11 -8.52
CA SER A 29 -2.67 -3.89 -7.83
C SER A 29 -3.28 -3.76 -6.43
N MET A 30 -4.56 -4.11 -6.27
CA MET A 30 -5.25 -4.11 -4.98
C MET A 30 -4.67 -5.17 -4.03
N GLU A 31 -4.36 -6.37 -4.52
CA GLU A 31 -3.70 -7.41 -3.73
C GLU A 31 -2.29 -6.98 -3.32
N GLU A 32 -1.50 -6.37 -4.22
CA GLU A 32 -0.20 -5.81 -3.90
C GLU A 32 -0.29 -4.71 -2.83
N ALA A 33 -1.30 -3.83 -2.93
CA ALA A 33 -1.55 -2.79 -1.95
C ALA A 33 -1.93 -3.38 -0.58
N ASN A 34 -2.79 -4.40 -0.55
CA ASN A 34 -3.16 -5.12 0.66
C ASN A 34 -1.93 -5.80 1.30
N GLY A 35 -1.10 -6.46 0.49
CA GLY A 35 0.16 -7.04 0.94
C GLY A 35 1.12 -6.01 1.55
N ALA A 36 1.24 -4.83 0.94
CA ALA A 36 2.07 -3.74 1.45
C ALA A 36 1.54 -3.20 2.80
N ILE A 37 0.23 -3.00 2.94
CA ILE A 37 -0.40 -2.59 4.21
C ILE A 37 -0.16 -3.65 5.30
N ALA A 38 -0.37 -4.93 4.98
CA ALA A 38 -0.15 -6.02 5.92
C ALA A 38 1.31 -6.08 6.38
N ASN A 39 2.25 -5.87 5.46
CA ASN A 39 3.68 -5.80 5.78
C ASN A 39 3.99 -4.59 6.68
N ALA A 40 3.49 -3.40 6.34
CA ALA A 40 3.66 -2.19 7.16
C ALA A 40 3.14 -2.39 8.60
N LYS A 41 1.96 -3.01 8.73
CA LYS A 41 1.35 -3.37 10.02
C LYS A 41 2.23 -4.35 10.80
N ALA A 42 2.75 -5.38 10.15
CA ALA A 42 3.66 -6.33 10.78
C ALA A 42 4.97 -5.67 11.24
N MET A 43 5.49 -4.68 10.50
CA MET A 43 6.66 -3.89 10.89
C MET A 43 6.36 -3.00 12.11
N LEU A 44 5.18 -2.38 12.14
CA LEU A 44 4.70 -1.58 13.28
C LEU A 44 4.57 -2.40 14.56
N GLU A 45 4.11 -3.66 14.45
CA GLU A 45 4.02 -4.56 15.59
C GLU A 45 5.41 -4.97 16.13
N LYS A 46 6.39 -5.11 15.23
CA LYS A 46 7.79 -5.36 15.61
C LYS A 46 8.49 -4.10 16.13
N ALA A 47 7.94 -2.92 15.92
CA ALA A 47 8.59 -1.67 16.28
C ALA A 47 8.67 -1.48 17.82
N PRO A 48 9.84 -1.12 18.37
CA PRO A 48 10.01 -0.98 19.80
C PRO A 48 9.29 0.29 20.28
N LYS A 49 8.27 0.11 21.13
CA LYS A 49 7.45 1.20 21.71
C LYS A 49 8.20 1.93 22.83
N GLY A 50 9.34 2.53 22.49
CA GLY A 50 10.09 3.42 23.38
C GLY A 50 9.36 4.76 23.57
N LYS A 51 9.67 5.50 24.64
CA LYS A 51 8.99 6.77 24.97
C LYS A 51 9.02 7.79 23.81
N GLU A 52 10.05 7.75 22.97
CA GLU A 52 10.22 8.71 21.86
C GLU A 52 9.51 8.25 20.59
N SER A 53 9.53 6.96 20.24
CA SER A 53 8.88 6.47 19.01
C SER A 53 7.51 5.87 19.21
N LYS A 54 6.98 5.87 20.45
CA LYS A 54 5.59 5.50 20.68
C LYS A 54 4.64 6.40 19.88
N SER A 55 4.90 7.71 19.88
CA SER A 55 4.09 8.68 19.11
C SER A 55 4.22 8.47 17.60
N ASP A 56 5.43 8.21 17.10
CA ASP A 56 5.65 7.93 15.68
C ASP A 56 4.93 6.64 15.25
N ILE A 57 5.08 5.55 16.04
CA ILE A 57 4.42 4.27 15.78
C ILE A 57 2.90 4.41 15.84
N GLU A 58 2.34 5.16 16.79
CA GLU A 58 0.90 5.41 16.88
C GLU A 58 0.39 6.21 15.67
N ALA A 59 1.11 7.24 15.23
CA ALA A 59 0.77 8.00 14.02
C ALA A 59 0.77 7.10 12.77
N MET A 60 1.87 6.36 12.56
CA MET A 60 2.01 5.43 11.43
C MET A 60 0.98 4.29 11.46
N THR A 61 0.58 3.83 12.65
CA THR A 61 -0.52 2.85 12.80
C THR A 61 -1.85 3.45 12.34
N GLY A 62 -2.10 4.73 12.66
CA GLY A 62 -3.24 5.47 12.14
C GLY A 62 -3.22 5.59 10.62
N ASP A 63 -2.06 5.91 10.04
CA ASP A 63 -1.88 5.99 8.59
C ASP A 63 -2.16 4.64 7.90
N VAL A 64 -1.54 3.54 8.35
CA VAL A 64 -1.77 2.19 7.80
C VAL A 64 -3.24 1.80 7.90
N LYS A 65 -3.89 2.12 9.02
CA LYS A 65 -5.33 1.85 9.18
C LYS A 65 -6.17 2.65 8.18
N GLY A 66 -5.88 3.93 7.98
CA GLY A 66 -6.56 4.76 6.97
C GLY A 66 -6.36 4.25 5.54
N LEU A 67 -5.19 3.68 5.24
CA LEU A 67 -4.92 3.00 3.96
C LEU A 67 -5.72 1.70 3.82
N GLU A 68 -5.81 0.90 4.89
CA GLU A 68 -6.62 -0.32 4.96
C GLU A 68 -8.11 -0.01 4.74
N ASP A 69 -8.61 1.06 5.36
CA ASP A 69 -9.98 1.58 5.18
C ASP A 69 -10.21 2.16 3.76
N SER A 70 -9.15 2.44 2.99
CA SER A 70 -9.23 2.91 1.60
C SER A 70 -9.26 1.78 0.56
N LEU A 71 -8.85 0.55 0.92
CA LEU A 71 -8.92 -0.62 0.03
C LEU A 71 -10.34 -0.95 -0.47
N PRO A 72 -11.42 -0.86 0.34
CA PRO A 72 -12.79 -1.05 -0.14
C PRO A 72 -13.16 -0.07 -1.25
N ASP A 73 -12.56 1.13 -1.27
CA ASP A 73 -12.81 2.13 -2.30
C ASP A 73 -12.16 1.76 -3.64
N VAL A 74 -11.00 1.08 -3.60
CA VAL A 74 -10.38 0.45 -4.78
C VAL A 74 -11.30 -0.63 -5.32
N GLN A 75 -11.80 -1.53 -4.46
CA GLN A 75 -12.72 -2.58 -4.87
C GLN A 75 -13.98 -2.01 -5.52
N LYS A 76 -14.57 -0.95 -4.95
CA LYS A 76 -15.70 -0.23 -5.56
C LYS A 76 -15.38 0.34 -6.94
N SER A 77 -14.18 0.90 -7.14
CA SER A 77 -13.75 1.35 -8.48
C SER A 77 -13.65 0.17 -9.46
N ILE A 78 -13.15 -1.01 -9.03
CA ILE A 78 -13.12 -2.23 -9.87
C ILE A 78 -14.53 -2.69 -10.23
N ASP A 79 -15.44 -2.74 -9.26
CA ASP A 79 -16.84 -3.13 -9.47
C ASP A 79 -17.61 -2.12 -10.33
N GLY A 80 -17.23 -0.84 -10.26
CA GLY A 80 -17.74 0.25 -11.10
C GLY A 80 -17.13 0.33 -12.50
N GLU A 81 -16.34 -0.67 -12.92
CA GLU A 81 -15.59 -0.69 -14.18
C GLU A 81 -14.55 0.45 -14.35
N ASP A 82 -14.25 1.19 -13.27
CA ASP A 82 -13.22 2.21 -13.17
C ASP A 82 -11.86 1.56 -12.84
N TYR A 83 -11.37 0.74 -13.78
CA TYR A 83 -10.13 -0.01 -13.59
C TYR A 83 -8.90 0.90 -13.49
N GLU A 84 -8.85 1.99 -14.24
CA GLU A 84 -7.75 2.96 -14.14
C GLU A 84 -7.74 3.68 -12.79
N GLY A 85 -8.90 4.15 -12.31
CA GLY A 85 -9.01 4.74 -10.99
C GLY A 85 -8.67 3.75 -9.88
N ALA A 86 -9.09 2.49 -10.02
CA ALA A 86 -8.73 1.41 -9.10
C ALA A 86 -7.22 1.16 -9.06
N VAL A 87 -6.56 0.97 -10.21
CA VAL A 87 -5.10 0.77 -10.30
C VAL A 87 -4.35 1.96 -9.70
N SER A 88 -4.77 3.18 -10.02
CA SER A 88 -4.12 4.40 -9.53
C SER A 88 -4.26 4.55 -8.01
N LYS A 89 -5.45 4.31 -7.46
CA LYS A 89 -5.68 4.28 -6.00
C LYS A 89 -4.88 3.17 -5.33
N ALA A 90 -4.91 1.95 -5.89
CA ALA A 90 -4.19 0.80 -5.35
C ALA A 90 -2.67 1.04 -5.31
N LYS A 91 -2.09 1.57 -6.40
CA LYS A 91 -0.69 2.00 -6.42
C LYS A 91 -0.40 3.06 -5.39
N SER A 92 -1.25 4.09 -5.28
CA SER A 92 -1.06 5.13 -4.28
C SER A 92 -1.10 4.59 -2.85
N ILE A 93 -1.99 3.63 -2.57
CA ILE A 93 -2.05 2.92 -1.29
C ILE A 93 -0.78 2.12 -1.05
N LYS A 94 -0.32 1.35 -2.05
CA LYS A 94 0.93 0.59 -1.99
C LYS A 94 2.12 1.50 -1.68
N GLU A 95 2.29 2.57 -2.45
CA GLU A 95 3.38 3.55 -2.26
C GLU A 95 3.35 4.19 -0.87
N LYS A 96 2.16 4.54 -0.37
CA LYS A 96 2.00 5.06 0.99
C LYS A 96 2.32 4.00 2.05
N ALA A 97 1.91 2.75 1.86
CA ALA A 97 2.21 1.66 2.78
C ALA A 97 3.71 1.31 2.80
N ASP A 98 4.38 1.34 1.63
CA ASP A 98 5.83 1.20 1.52
C ASP A 98 6.57 2.37 2.19
N ALA A 99 6.07 3.60 2.00
CA ALA A 99 6.61 4.78 2.66
C ALA A 99 6.47 4.67 4.20
N VAL A 100 5.30 4.25 4.70
CA VAL A 100 5.11 4.02 6.13
C VAL A 100 6.05 2.92 6.63
N SER A 101 6.16 1.79 5.92
CA SER A 101 7.10 0.71 6.27
C SER A 101 8.54 1.22 6.39
N SER A 102 8.99 2.06 5.47
CA SER A 102 10.30 2.69 5.50
C SER A 102 10.47 3.64 6.69
N GLN A 103 9.46 4.47 6.97
CA GLN A 103 9.48 5.37 8.11
C GLN A 103 9.48 4.60 9.44
N VAL A 104 8.74 3.50 9.52
CA VAL A 104 8.74 2.59 10.68
C VAL A 104 10.12 2.01 10.89
N GLN A 105 10.76 1.49 9.85
CA GLN A 105 12.13 1.00 9.91
C GLN A 105 13.09 2.07 10.47
N GLN A 106 13.01 3.31 9.97
CA GLN A 106 13.82 4.42 10.47
C GLN A 106 13.51 4.78 11.92
N ALA A 107 12.23 4.75 12.33
CA ALA A 107 11.83 4.97 13.71
C ALA A 107 12.42 3.89 14.62
N ILE A 108 12.35 2.61 14.22
CA ILE A 108 12.95 1.48 14.93
C ILE A 108 14.45 1.71 15.14
N GLU A 109 15.18 2.05 14.07
CA GLU A 109 16.62 2.29 14.11
C GLU A 109 16.98 3.45 15.06
N LYS A 110 16.20 4.54 15.04
CA LYS A 110 16.39 5.66 15.98
C LYS A 110 16.18 5.24 17.43
N VAL A 111 15.17 4.42 17.74
CA VAL A 111 14.94 3.89 19.10
C VAL A 111 16.10 3.00 19.53
N GLU A 112 16.51 2.07 18.68
CA GLU A 112 17.61 1.14 18.93
C GLU A 112 18.91 1.91 19.25
N ALA A 113 19.22 2.93 18.45
CA ALA A 113 20.36 3.82 18.68
C ALA A 113 20.23 4.60 20.00
N ALA A 114 19.05 5.18 20.29
CA ALA A 114 18.80 5.91 21.53
C ALA A 114 18.86 5.01 22.77
N LYS A 115 18.41 3.76 22.66
CA LYS A 115 18.46 2.75 23.73
C LYS A 115 19.90 2.36 24.05
N LYS A 116 20.75 2.13 23.03
CA LYS A 116 22.19 1.90 23.20
C LYS A 116 22.90 3.09 23.86
N ALA A 117 22.53 4.32 23.48
CA ALA A 117 23.09 5.54 24.08
C ALA A 117 22.72 5.70 25.56
N LYS A 118 21.48 5.40 25.95
CA LYS A 118 21.03 5.46 27.36
C LYS A 118 21.62 4.33 28.22
N GLY A 119 21.81 3.13 27.65
CA GLY A 119 22.47 2.01 28.34
C GLY A 119 23.92 2.32 28.76
N LYS A 120 24.68 2.98 27.88
CA LYS A 120 26.07 3.40 28.18
C LYS A 120 26.16 4.47 29.27
N LYS A 121 25.15 5.35 29.42
CA LYS A 121 25.14 6.42 30.43
C LYS A 121 24.81 5.91 31.84
N LYS A 122 24.01 4.85 31.97
CA LYS A 122 23.68 4.24 33.28
C LYS A 122 24.79 3.34 33.85
N SER A 123 25.63 2.74 33.01
CA SER A 123 26.74 1.88 33.45
C SER A 123 27.96 2.66 33.98
N LYS A 124 27.92 4.00 33.97
CA LYS A 124 29.06 4.87 34.32
C LYS A 124 28.81 5.73 35.56
N LYS A 125 27.80 5.40 36.36
CA LYS A 125 27.45 6.10 37.60
C LYS A 125 27.43 5.13 38.76
#